data_AF-A0A9N6WTJ6-F1
#
_entry.id   AF-A0A9N6WTJ6-F1
#
_cell.length_a   1.000
_cell.length_b   1.000
_cell.length_c   1.000
_cell.angle_alpha   90.00
_cell.angle_beta   90.00
_cell.angle_gamma   90.00
#
_symmetry.space_group_name_H-M   'P 1'
#
loop_
_entity.id
_entity.type
_entity.pdbx_description
1 polymer ?
#
loop_
_entity_poly.entity_id
_entity_poly.type
_entity_poly.pdbx_seq_one_letter_code
_entity_poly.pdbx_strand_id
1 'polypeptide(L)'
;MSSLRLKTTILDRSISKGKNEVSLNCFALLFSEIVQYCQNRVSTVPELQAKLAEFGQQVGIKMLDLLIVREKGGKREIKLLQILIFIKSTVWKSLFGREADKLEHANDDDRTYYLIEKESLVNKYISVPKDKGNLNCAAFSAGVIEGILNTSNFPAKVTAHWHKGTTYMIKFEESVITRDKQPEGR
;
A
#
# COMPACT_ATOMS: atom_id res chain seq x y z
N MET A 1 18.08 -1.29 51.50
CA MET A 1 16.72 -1.40 50.91
C MET A 1 16.87 -1.90 49.48
N SER A 2 16.45 -3.14 49.21
CA SER A 2 16.57 -3.75 47.89
C SER A 2 15.50 -3.19 46.94
N SER A 3 15.94 -2.56 45.85
CA SER A 3 15.06 -2.17 44.74
C SER A 3 14.38 -3.42 44.17
N LEU A 4 13.06 -3.51 44.34
CA LEU A 4 12.24 -4.50 43.65
C LEU A 4 12.28 -4.18 42.14
N ARG A 5 13.03 -4.96 41.36
CA ARG A 5 12.95 -4.93 39.90
C ARG A 5 11.52 -5.33 39.52
N LEU A 6 10.70 -4.35 39.15
CA LEU A 6 9.41 -4.58 38.50
C LEU A 6 9.65 -5.49 37.28
N LYS A 7 8.95 -6.62 37.23
CA LYS A 7 8.97 -7.51 36.06
C LYS A 7 8.38 -6.73 34.88
N THR A 8 9.24 -6.26 33.97
CA THR A 8 8.82 -5.66 32.70
C THR A 8 7.95 -6.67 31.95
N THR A 9 6.68 -6.32 31.77
CA THR A 9 5.73 -7.08 30.96
C THR A 9 6.04 -6.88 29.48
N ILE A 10 5.42 -7.67 28.60
CA ILE A 10 5.59 -7.50 27.15
C ILE A 10 5.05 -6.15 26.67
N LEU A 11 4.15 -5.52 27.42
CA LEU A 11 3.61 -4.19 27.16
C LEU A 11 4.60 -3.07 27.51
N ASP A 12 5.51 -3.33 28.47
CA ASP A 12 6.59 -2.41 28.85
C ASP A 12 7.78 -2.47 27.89
N ARG A 13 7.82 -3.46 27.00
CA ARG A 13 8.85 -3.57 25.95
C ARG A 13 8.43 -2.72 24.77
N SER A 14 9.29 -1.77 24.40
CA SER A 14 9.16 -1.06 23.13
C SER A 14 9.03 -2.06 21.98
N ILE A 15 8.10 -1.82 21.06
CA ILE A 15 7.89 -2.67 19.89
C ILE A 15 9.24 -2.89 19.22
N SER A 16 9.61 -4.15 18.98
CA SER A 16 10.86 -4.50 18.29
C SER A 16 11.00 -3.63 17.04
N LYS A 17 12.12 -2.91 16.94
CA LYS A 17 12.51 -2.18 15.72
C LYS A 17 12.90 -3.14 14.58
N GLY A 18 12.99 -4.44 14.87
CA GLY A 18 13.56 -5.45 14.00
C GLY A 18 12.76 -5.69 12.73
N LYS A 19 13.45 -5.59 11.60
CA LYS A 19 13.07 -6.20 10.34
C LYS A 19 13.64 -7.62 10.37
N ASN A 20 12.79 -8.61 10.62
CA ASN A 20 13.19 -9.99 10.38
C ASN A 20 13.21 -10.20 8.87
N GLU A 21 14.34 -10.62 8.34
CA GLU A 21 14.45 -10.93 6.92
C GLU A 21 13.78 -12.27 6.63
N VAL A 22 12.86 -12.26 5.67
CA VAL A 22 12.21 -13.46 5.15
C VAL A 22 12.63 -13.59 3.69
N SER A 23 12.91 -14.82 3.24
CA SER A 23 13.21 -15.06 1.83
C SER A 23 12.09 -14.55 0.94
N LEU A 24 12.45 -13.80 -0.09
CA LEU A 24 11.55 -13.29 -1.11
C LEU A 24 10.73 -14.40 -1.77
N ASN A 25 11.30 -15.61 -1.89
CA ASN A 25 10.61 -16.78 -2.43
C ASN A 25 9.42 -17.21 -1.58
N CYS A 26 9.47 -17.00 -0.26
CA CYS A 26 8.36 -17.32 0.64
C CYS A 26 7.14 -16.44 0.31
N PHE A 27 7.37 -15.14 0.12
CA PHE A 27 6.32 -14.22 -0.34
C PHE A 27 5.81 -14.61 -1.74
N ALA A 28 6.71 -14.89 -2.68
CA ALA A 28 6.35 -15.28 -4.05
C ALA A 28 5.43 -16.50 -4.09
N LEU A 29 5.80 -17.58 -3.38
CA LEU A 29 5.03 -18.82 -3.35
C LEU A 29 3.67 -18.62 -2.69
N LEU A 30 3.62 -17.93 -1.53
CA LEU A 30 2.37 -17.63 -0.84
C LEU A 30 1.45 -16.77 -1.70
N PHE A 31 2.00 -15.73 -2.33
CA PHE A 31 1.22 -14.83 -3.17
C PHE A 31 0.69 -15.53 -4.42
N SER A 32 1.49 -16.40 -5.05
CA SER A 32 1.06 -17.24 -6.16
C SER A 32 -0.15 -18.11 -5.78
N GLU A 33 -0.13 -18.73 -4.60
CA GLU A 33 -1.27 -19.51 -4.10
C GLU A 33 -2.50 -18.64 -3.79
N ILE A 34 -2.32 -17.42 -3.28
CA ILE A 34 -3.45 -16.48 -3.09
C ILE A 34 -4.09 -16.14 -4.45
N VAL A 35 -3.28 -15.88 -5.48
CA VAL A 35 -3.79 -15.57 -6.83
C VAL A 35 -4.57 -16.76 -7.39
N GLN A 36 -4.02 -17.98 -7.30
CA GLN A 36 -4.70 -19.21 -7.73
C GLN A 36 -5.98 -19.48 -6.93
N TYR A 37 -5.94 -19.29 -5.61
CA TYR A 37 -7.10 -19.42 -4.72
C TYR A 37 -8.24 -18.48 -5.14
N CYS A 38 -7.92 -17.23 -5.44
CA CYS A 38 -8.90 -16.24 -5.90
C CYS A 38 -9.42 -16.59 -7.29
N GLN A 39 -8.51 -16.98 -8.21
CA GLN A 39 -8.85 -17.34 -9.59
C GLN A 39 -9.88 -18.48 -9.66
N ASN A 40 -9.77 -19.48 -8.78
CA ASN A 40 -10.70 -20.61 -8.75
C ASN A 40 -12.10 -20.26 -8.21
N ARG A 41 -12.32 -19.01 -7.78
CA ARG A 41 -13.57 -18.53 -7.16
C ARG A 41 -14.20 -17.35 -7.89
N VAL A 42 -13.63 -16.93 -9.00
CA VAL A 42 -14.08 -15.78 -9.78
C VAL A 42 -14.17 -16.15 -11.25
N SER A 43 -15.06 -15.49 -11.97
CA SER A 43 -15.34 -15.78 -13.37
C SER A 43 -14.62 -14.83 -14.32
N THR A 44 -14.28 -13.63 -13.84
CA THR A 44 -13.71 -12.56 -14.67
C THR A 44 -12.40 -11.99 -14.09
N VAL A 45 -11.57 -11.41 -14.96
CA VAL A 45 -10.32 -10.74 -14.54
C VAL A 45 -10.60 -9.54 -13.61
N PRO A 46 -11.61 -8.68 -13.85
CA PRO A 46 -11.95 -7.61 -12.92
C PRO A 46 -12.33 -8.12 -11.52
N GLU A 47 -13.09 -9.22 -11.42
CA GLU A 47 -13.41 -9.84 -10.12
C GLU A 47 -12.16 -10.36 -9.41
N LEU A 48 -11.24 -10.99 -10.15
CA LEU A 48 -9.95 -11.43 -9.60
C LEU A 48 -9.15 -10.23 -9.06
N GLN A 49 -9.07 -9.15 -9.82
CA GLN A 49 -8.38 -7.92 -9.40
C GLN A 49 -9.05 -7.30 -8.16
N ALA A 50 -10.38 -7.26 -8.11
CA ALA A 50 -11.12 -6.78 -6.96
C ALA A 50 -10.81 -7.61 -5.71
N LYS A 51 -10.82 -8.95 -5.82
CA LYS A 51 -10.45 -9.85 -4.72
C LYS A 51 -9.01 -9.63 -4.25
N LEU A 52 -8.05 -9.50 -5.16
CA LEU A 52 -6.67 -9.21 -4.81
C LEU A 52 -6.53 -7.85 -4.11
N ALA A 53 -7.28 -6.83 -4.56
CA ALA A 53 -7.31 -5.53 -3.91
C ALA A 53 -7.90 -5.60 -2.49
N GLU A 54 -8.95 -6.40 -2.25
CA GLU A 54 -9.49 -6.62 -0.89
C GLU A 54 -8.41 -7.17 0.07
N PHE A 55 -7.63 -8.17 -0.37
CA PHE A 55 -6.50 -8.66 0.41
C PHE A 55 -5.45 -7.58 0.67
N GLY A 56 -5.14 -6.78 -0.35
CA GLY A 56 -4.21 -5.65 -0.26
C GLY A 56 -4.67 -4.60 0.76
N GLN A 57 -5.95 -4.23 0.74
CA GLN A 57 -6.51 -3.26 1.69
C GLN A 57 -6.29 -3.70 3.14
N GLN A 58 -6.56 -4.97 3.46
CA GLN A 58 -6.34 -5.50 4.80
C GLN A 58 -4.88 -5.39 5.25
N VAL A 59 -3.94 -5.62 4.32
CA VAL A 59 -2.50 -5.44 4.58
C VAL A 59 -2.19 -3.96 4.82
N GLY A 60 -2.69 -3.06 3.96
CA GLY A 60 -2.48 -1.61 4.09
C GLY A 60 -2.98 -1.05 5.43
N ILE A 61 -4.19 -1.43 5.85
CA ILE A 61 -4.78 -1.01 7.13
C ILE A 61 -3.87 -1.39 8.30
N LYS A 62 -3.40 -2.65 8.35
CA LYS A 62 -2.56 -3.14 9.45
C LYS A 62 -1.15 -2.56 9.43
N MET A 63 -0.61 -2.27 8.25
CA MET A 63 0.74 -1.71 8.11
C MET A 63 0.82 -0.25 8.52
N LEU A 64 -0.25 0.52 8.36
CA LEU A 64 -0.27 1.97 8.57
C LEU A 64 0.25 2.36 9.96
N ASP A 65 -0.40 1.88 11.02
CA ASP A 65 -0.05 2.25 12.39
C ASP A 65 1.37 1.79 12.76
N LEU A 66 1.77 0.61 12.28
CA LEU A 66 3.11 0.08 12.51
C LEU A 66 4.18 0.99 11.91
N LEU A 67 3.98 1.45 10.67
CA LEU A 67 4.90 2.36 9.99
C LEU A 67 4.90 3.76 10.60
N ILE A 68 3.76 4.27 11.04
CA ILE A 68 3.69 5.56 11.73
C ILE A 68 4.51 5.52 13.04
N VAL A 69 4.37 4.47 13.83
CA VAL A 69 5.09 4.34 15.10
C VAL A 69 6.59 4.14 14.87
N ARG A 70 6.98 3.26 13.94
CA ARG A 70 8.38 2.90 13.72
C ARG A 70 9.19 3.95 12.94
N GLU A 71 8.58 4.55 11.91
CA GLU A 71 9.30 5.35 10.92
C GLU A 71 8.94 6.85 11.00
N LYS A 72 7.80 7.21 11.63
CA LYS A 72 7.30 8.60 11.69
C LYS A 72 7.19 9.15 13.11
N GLY A 73 7.66 8.42 14.12
CA GLY A 73 7.61 8.86 15.52
C GLY A 73 6.19 9.14 16.02
N GLY A 74 5.20 8.43 15.49
CA GLY A 74 3.79 8.61 15.86
C GLY A 74 3.05 9.72 15.10
N LYS A 75 3.72 10.49 14.24
CA LYS A 75 3.09 11.59 13.50
C LYS A 75 2.32 11.07 12.28
N ARG A 76 1.00 11.30 12.26
CA ARG A 76 0.12 11.03 11.11
C ARG A 76 0.13 12.18 10.11
N GLU A 77 0.01 11.85 8.83
CA GLU A 77 -0.09 12.85 7.77
C GLU A 77 -1.51 13.40 7.66
N ILE A 78 -1.61 14.72 7.50
CA ILE A 78 -2.87 15.45 7.35
C ILE A 78 -3.00 16.16 6.00
N LYS A 79 -1.88 16.31 5.27
CA LYS A 79 -1.81 16.94 3.95
C LYS A 79 -1.73 15.88 2.86
N LEU A 80 -2.43 16.13 1.75
CA LEU A 80 -2.55 15.18 0.64
C LEU A 80 -1.18 14.81 0.04
N LEU A 81 -0.36 15.81 -0.25
CA LEU A 81 0.97 15.56 -0.81
C LEU A 81 1.86 14.75 0.15
N GLN A 82 1.75 15.00 1.46
CA GLN A 82 2.58 14.31 2.46
C GLN A 82 2.20 12.83 2.61
N ILE A 83 0.91 12.49 2.59
CA ILE A 83 0.48 11.08 2.62
C ILE A 83 0.90 10.34 1.34
N LEU A 84 0.85 11.00 0.17
CA LEU A 84 1.33 10.43 -1.09
C LEU A 84 2.85 10.19 -1.08
N ILE A 85 3.63 11.14 -0.54
CA ILE A 85 5.08 10.97 -0.35
C ILE A 85 5.38 9.84 0.64
N PHE A 86 4.62 9.73 1.73
CA PHE A 86 4.74 8.64 2.69
C PHE A 86 4.52 7.27 2.02
N ILE A 87 3.51 7.16 1.14
CA ILE A 87 3.26 5.93 0.37
C ILE A 87 4.41 5.65 -0.61
N LYS A 88 4.82 6.64 -1.42
CA LYS A 88 5.92 6.51 -2.38
C LYS A 88 7.23 6.04 -1.73
N SER A 89 7.52 6.54 -0.53
CA SER A 89 8.81 6.32 0.14
C SER A 89 8.76 5.22 1.19
N THR A 90 8.07 5.48 2.31
CA THR A 90 8.15 4.65 3.52
C THR A 90 7.41 3.33 3.33
N VAL A 91 6.19 3.39 2.81
CA VAL A 91 5.39 2.18 2.55
C VAL A 91 6.06 1.33 1.48
N TRP A 92 6.47 1.95 0.37
CA TRP A 92 7.13 1.24 -0.73
C TRP A 92 8.45 0.60 -0.30
N LYS A 93 9.32 1.30 0.42
CA LYS A 93 10.55 0.70 0.99
C LYS A 93 10.26 -0.46 1.92
N SER A 94 9.19 -0.36 2.72
CA SER A 94 8.80 -1.44 3.63
C SER A 94 8.33 -2.70 2.88
N LEU A 95 7.59 -2.54 1.78
CA LEU A 95 7.07 -3.65 0.98
C LEU A 95 8.12 -4.24 0.03
N PHE A 96 8.93 -3.38 -0.58
CA PHE A 96 9.68 -3.69 -1.81
C PHE A 96 11.17 -3.36 -1.72
N GLY A 97 11.64 -2.85 -0.58
CA GLY A 97 13.04 -2.50 -0.37
C GLY A 97 13.53 -1.26 -1.12
N ARG A 98 12.65 -0.57 -1.86
CA ARG A 98 12.95 0.64 -2.63
C ARG A 98 11.75 1.59 -2.69
N GLU A 99 11.99 2.85 -3.04
CA GLU A 99 10.90 3.80 -3.33
C GLU A 99 10.22 3.47 -4.64
N ALA A 100 8.97 3.91 -4.79
CA ALA A 100 8.34 3.88 -6.10
C ALA A 100 9.06 4.83 -7.07
N ASP A 101 9.08 4.55 -8.37
CA ASP A 101 9.84 5.36 -9.33
C ASP A 101 9.31 6.79 -9.44
N LYS A 102 8.01 6.97 -9.63
CA LYS A 102 7.40 8.31 -9.83
C LYS A 102 6.10 8.49 -9.08
N LEU A 103 5.82 9.76 -8.74
CA LEU A 103 4.54 10.25 -8.30
C LEU A 103 4.19 11.45 -9.20
N GLU A 104 3.15 11.31 -10.01
CA GLU A 104 2.68 12.33 -10.96
C GLU A 104 1.27 12.78 -10.55
N HIS A 105 0.93 14.04 -10.80
CA HIS A 105 -0.44 14.57 -10.67
C HIS A 105 -1.05 14.65 -12.08
N ALA A 106 -2.33 14.32 -12.23
CA ALA A 106 -2.99 14.44 -13.53
C ALA A 106 -3.11 15.93 -13.91
N ASN A 107 -2.85 16.23 -15.18
CA ASN A 107 -2.88 17.61 -15.68
C ASN A 107 -4.31 18.18 -15.78
N ASP A 108 -5.29 17.30 -15.93
CA ASP A 108 -6.68 17.59 -16.28
C ASP A 108 -7.69 17.20 -15.18
N ASP A 109 -7.26 16.54 -14.11
CA ASP A 109 -8.11 16.14 -12.98
C ASP A 109 -7.34 16.31 -11.66
N ASP A 110 -7.68 17.35 -10.89
CA ASP A 110 -6.98 17.67 -9.65
C ASP A 110 -7.14 16.60 -8.55
N ARG A 111 -8.12 15.69 -8.71
CA ARG A 111 -8.36 14.53 -7.84
C ARG A 111 -7.52 13.31 -8.17
N THR A 112 -6.84 13.29 -9.31
CA THR A 112 -6.18 12.09 -9.80
C THR A 112 -4.66 12.20 -9.71
N TYR A 113 -4.05 11.22 -9.04
CA TYR A 113 -2.61 11.07 -8.91
C TYR A 113 -2.17 9.71 -9.43
N TYR A 114 -0.93 9.61 -9.89
CA TYR A 114 -0.34 8.39 -10.43
C TYR A 114 0.92 8.04 -9.66
N LEU A 115 0.96 6.85 -9.07
CA LEU A 115 2.20 6.24 -8.58
C LEU A 115 2.67 5.25 -9.65
N ILE A 116 3.90 5.38 -10.14
CA ILE A 116 4.38 4.60 -11.29
C ILE A 116 5.59 3.78 -10.88
N GLU A 117 5.58 2.50 -11.28
CA GLU A 117 6.68 1.53 -11.17
C GLU A 117 7.03 1.01 -12.57
N LYS A 118 8.27 1.21 -13.01
CA LYS A 118 8.76 0.63 -14.28
C LYS A 118 8.77 -0.90 -14.22
N GLU A 119 9.14 -1.46 -13.07
CA GLU A 119 9.22 -2.91 -12.84
C GLU A 119 8.45 -3.31 -11.58
N SER A 120 7.16 -3.69 -11.70
CA SER A 120 6.40 -4.14 -10.53
C SER A 120 6.94 -5.46 -9.96
N LEU A 121 7.40 -5.44 -8.72
CA LEU A 121 7.90 -6.64 -8.03
C LEU A 121 6.81 -7.69 -7.86
N VAL A 122 5.56 -7.29 -7.61
CA VAL A 122 4.44 -8.24 -7.47
C VAL A 122 4.19 -9.00 -8.77
N ASN A 123 4.37 -8.35 -9.93
CA ASN A 123 4.25 -9.00 -11.23
C ASN A 123 5.48 -9.83 -11.60
N LYS A 124 6.64 -9.60 -10.97
CA LYS A 124 7.87 -10.37 -11.18
C LYS A 124 7.81 -11.78 -10.58
N TYR A 125 7.02 -11.97 -9.53
CA TYR A 125 6.99 -13.23 -8.75
C TYR A 125 5.88 -14.19 -9.14
N ILE A 126 5.02 -13.81 -10.07
CA ILE A 126 3.93 -14.63 -10.55
C ILE A 126 4.13 -14.92 -12.04
N SER A 127 3.97 -16.19 -12.41
CA SER A 127 3.83 -16.54 -13.82
C SER A 127 2.37 -16.34 -14.20
N VAL A 128 2.07 -15.28 -14.93
CA VAL A 128 0.73 -15.08 -15.48
C VAL A 128 0.50 -16.13 -16.58
N PRO A 129 -0.58 -16.94 -16.51
CA PRO A 129 -0.92 -17.89 -17.57
C PRO A 129 -1.07 -17.18 -18.93
N LYS A 130 -0.49 -17.77 -19.99
CA LYS A 130 -0.40 -17.16 -21.33
C LYS A 130 -1.77 -16.81 -21.95
N ASP A 131 -2.82 -17.50 -21.52
CA ASP A 131 -4.23 -17.30 -21.91
C ASP A 131 -4.89 -16.07 -21.26
N LYS A 132 -4.27 -15.45 -20.25
CA LYS A 132 -4.85 -14.34 -19.47
C LYS A 132 -3.99 -13.08 -19.45
N GLY A 133 -3.37 -12.74 -20.59
CA GLY A 133 -2.37 -11.68 -20.77
C GLY A 133 -2.68 -10.26 -20.25
N ASN A 134 -3.86 -10.01 -19.66
CA ASN A 134 -4.25 -8.77 -18.98
C ASN A 134 -4.31 -8.85 -17.44
N LEU A 135 -3.96 -9.98 -16.81
CA LEU A 135 -3.95 -10.07 -15.35
C LEU A 135 -2.89 -9.13 -14.75
N ASN A 136 -3.35 -8.09 -14.06
CA ASN A 136 -2.47 -7.19 -13.30
C ASN A 136 -2.61 -7.46 -11.81
N CYS A 137 -1.74 -8.29 -11.24
CA CYS A 137 -1.73 -8.58 -9.81
C CYS A 137 -1.21 -7.43 -8.95
N ALA A 138 -0.70 -6.36 -9.58
CA ALA A 138 -0.54 -5.08 -8.90
C ALA A 138 -1.87 -4.54 -8.34
N ALA A 139 -3.03 -5.10 -8.70
CA ALA A 139 -4.28 -4.86 -7.98
C ALA A 139 -4.17 -5.10 -6.46
N PHE A 140 -3.36 -6.07 -6.02
CA PHE A 140 -3.04 -6.24 -4.60
C PHE A 140 -2.35 -5.01 -4.02
N SER A 141 -1.31 -4.49 -4.68
CA SER A 141 -0.62 -3.28 -4.26
C SER A 141 -1.50 -2.03 -4.33
N ALA A 142 -2.40 -1.93 -5.32
CA ALA A 142 -3.43 -0.90 -5.37
C ALA A 142 -4.32 -0.94 -4.12
N GLY A 143 -4.74 -2.15 -3.71
CA GLY A 143 -5.47 -2.38 -2.47
C GLY A 143 -4.71 -1.89 -1.24
N VAL A 144 -3.40 -2.14 -1.15
CA VAL A 144 -2.57 -1.65 -0.03
C VAL A 144 -2.59 -0.12 0.06
N ILE A 145 -2.41 0.57 -1.08
CA ILE A 145 -2.49 2.04 -1.16
C ILE A 145 -3.89 2.50 -0.73
N GLU A 146 -4.95 1.90 -1.27
CA GLU A 146 -6.34 2.25 -0.98
C GLU A 146 -6.66 2.09 0.52
N GLY A 147 -6.25 0.98 1.13
CA GLY A 147 -6.43 0.74 2.57
C GLY A 147 -5.73 1.79 3.43
N ILE A 148 -4.50 2.17 3.09
CA ILE A 148 -3.76 3.21 3.81
C ILE A 148 -4.45 4.57 3.70
N LEU A 149 -4.83 4.98 2.48
CA LEU A 149 -5.47 6.27 2.23
C LEU A 149 -6.81 6.37 2.95
N ASN A 150 -7.65 5.35 2.83
CA ASN A 150 -8.99 5.35 3.42
C ASN A 150 -8.93 5.34 4.96
N THR A 151 -8.03 4.57 5.58
CA THR A 151 -7.84 4.59 7.03
C THR A 151 -7.15 5.87 7.54
N SER A 152 -6.39 6.55 6.68
CA SER A 152 -5.79 7.85 6.98
C SER A 152 -6.74 9.03 6.74
N ASN A 153 -8.03 8.78 6.48
CA ASN A 153 -9.04 9.80 6.18
C ASN A 153 -8.75 10.60 4.89
N PHE A 154 -8.19 9.94 3.87
CA PHE A 154 -8.09 10.42 2.49
C PHE A 154 -8.88 9.47 1.58
N PRO A 155 -10.22 9.46 1.64
CA PRO A 155 -11.02 8.54 0.87
C PRO A 155 -10.69 8.63 -0.64
N ALA A 156 -10.34 7.47 -1.20
CA ALA A 156 -9.89 7.34 -2.58
C ALA A 156 -10.23 5.97 -3.14
N LYS A 157 -10.32 5.91 -4.48
CA LYS A 157 -10.31 4.66 -5.24
C LYS A 157 -8.96 4.50 -5.94
N VAL A 158 -8.34 3.34 -5.77
CA VAL A 158 -7.05 3.02 -6.39
C VAL A 158 -7.21 1.84 -7.35
N THR A 159 -6.66 1.99 -8.55
CA THR A 159 -6.68 0.96 -9.59
C THR A 159 -5.31 0.81 -10.24
N ALA A 160 -4.99 -0.39 -10.72
CA ALA A 160 -3.69 -0.69 -11.33
C ALA A 160 -3.82 -0.88 -12.84
N HIS A 161 -2.96 -0.21 -13.60
CA HIS A 161 -2.98 -0.16 -15.07
C HIS A 161 -1.60 -0.43 -15.65
N TRP A 162 -1.56 -0.95 -16.88
CA TRP A 162 -0.33 -1.07 -17.66
C TRP A 162 -0.07 0.24 -18.42
N HIS A 163 0.71 1.12 -17.80
CA HIS A 163 1.10 2.40 -18.39
C HIS A 163 2.48 2.79 -17.84
N LYS A 164 3.46 3.07 -18.71
CA LYS A 164 4.86 3.35 -18.35
C LYS A 164 5.45 2.32 -17.36
N GLY A 165 5.06 1.05 -17.51
CA GLY A 165 5.23 0.00 -16.50
C GLY A 165 3.89 -0.32 -15.83
N THR A 166 3.89 -0.45 -14.52
CA THR A 166 2.69 -0.55 -13.68
C THR A 166 2.38 0.82 -13.07
N THR A 167 1.20 1.37 -13.38
CA THR A 167 0.72 2.63 -12.82
C THR A 167 -0.45 2.37 -11.88
N TYR A 168 -0.37 2.91 -10.67
CA TYR A 168 -1.48 2.98 -9.72
C TYR A 168 -2.16 4.34 -9.87
N MET A 169 -3.36 4.34 -10.44
CA MET A 169 -4.20 5.53 -10.52
C MET A 169 -4.95 5.67 -9.20
N ILE A 170 -4.71 6.76 -8.50
CA ILE A 170 -5.31 7.13 -7.21
C ILE A 170 -6.28 8.27 -7.49
N LYS A 171 -7.58 8.01 -7.38
CA LYS A 171 -8.62 9.01 -7.57
C LYS A 171 -9.28 9.33 -6.23
N PHE A 172 -9.05 10.52 -5.72
CA PHE A 172 -9.59 11.00 -4.46
C PHE A 172 -11.06 11.43 -4.60
N GLU A 173 -11.79 11.37 -3.49
CA GLU A 173 -13.08 12.06 -3.39
C GLU A 173 -12.89 13.58 -3.41
N GLU A 174 -13.89 14.31 -3.91
CA GLU A 174 -13.91 15.79 -3.96
C GLU A 174 -13.68 16.43 -2.57
N SER A 175 -14.19 15.77 -1.53
CA SER A 175 -14.05 16.19 -0.13
C SER A 175 -12.58 16.32 0.31
N VAL A 176 -11.70 15.44 -0.20
CA VAL A 176 -10.26 15.44 0.12
C VAL A 176 -9.59 16.67 -0.46
N ILE A 177 -9.85 16.96 -1.74
CA ILE A 177 -9.26 18.10 -2.45
C ILE A 177 -9.77 19.41 -1.85
N THR A 178 -11.07 19.47 -1.54
CA THR A 178 -11.68 20.63 -0.90
C THR A 178 -11.03 20.92 0.45
N ARG A 179 -10.85 19.89 1.29
CA ARG A 179 -10.17 20.00 2.59
C ARG A 179 -8.70 20.42 2.45
N ASP A 180 -7.96 19.86 1.49
CA ASP A 180 -6.54 20.15 1.33
C ASP A 180 -6.28 21.59 0.86
N LYS A 181 -7.20 22.15 0.05
CA LYS A 181 -7.19 23.55 -0.41
C LYS A 181 -7.55 24.56 0.69
N GLN A 182 -8.15 24.14 1.80
CA GLN A 182 -8.45 25.06 2.89
C GLN A 182 -7.14 25.62 3.48
N PRO A 183 -7.00 26.96 3.56
CA PRO A 183 -5.83 27.56 4.17
C PRO A 183 -5.75 27.12 5.64
N GLU A 184 -4.54 26.84 6.11
CA GLU A 184 -4.33 26.53 7.53
C GLU A 184 -4.71 27.76 8.36
N GLY A 185 -5.85 27.68 9.07
CA GLY A 185 -6.19 28.57 10.17
C GLY A 185 -6.29 30.06 9.84
N ARG A 186 -7.31 30.45 9.06
CA ARG A 186 -7.96 31.75 9.22
C ARG A 186 -9.46 31.58 9.41
#